data_AF-A0A9K3CT16-F1
#
_entry.id   AF-A0A9K3CT16-F1
#
_cell.length_a   1.000
_cell.length_b   1.000
_cell.length_c   1.000
_cell.angle_alpha   90.00
_cell.angle_beta   90.00
_cell.angle_gamma   90.00
#
_symmetry.space_group_name_H-M   'P 1'
#
loop_
_entity.id
_entity.type
_entity.pdbx_description
1 polymer ?
#
loop_
_entity_poly.entity_id
_entity_poly.type
_entity_poly.pdbx_seq_one_letter_code
_entity_poly.pdbx_strand_id
1 'polypeptide(L)'
;MGPTIEIKGERNTAIVYADEQLVEGECQKQIRSFIDHDAFATSKVRIMPDAHAGMGAVIGFTATLGELLVPSVVGVDIGCGVCAWKLGKGKIDFGVFDSHIRKTVPSGFGSRSACPNKKTVSSIYHSVRRSEDDTYEQFLEDMTVTCERIGYKMNKALKSMGTLGGGNHFIEIDESKETGDRYLCIHSGSRNFGLSVAMYHMAAAARYKGIQYFVDQSMSKHGKDTVPAHVKAYFAKDKEMRQQEAAAFASEEVGEAGTKRQILAAVRQLEDKNAGKFRSWVEQNAAMCPLEPGQGSDDYVFDMQVSQTFAQLNRRLMGMYLVDALPVPQGMEGEGEADGEGVRERETSPEAEEEEEETVIPIRCRAPDIESVHNYIDFTDKVVRKGAISARDGQPVIIPLNMADGTLIAVGKGNADWNCSAPHGAGRIMSRSKAFKTLDMGEYTSLMQKRGVFSTCVVEATLDEAPMAYKPADRVIEFVQDTIDITDHVMPIFNFKGMDDKWKRKSHQRPDKARDTAAKAAAAKQAATKEAATASALAGMSITPGATEGQDTEDTEDVVQPMRIQENRETRQGARDRKRRDGKRRRRGRGGAKPTGKDTSLT
;
A
#
# COMPACT_ATOMS: atom_id res chain seq x y z
N MET A 1 24.25 -8.52 22.12
CA MET A 1 24.29 -7.47 21.08
C MET A 1 24.88 -8.05 19.82
N GLY A 2 24.03 -8.30 18.83
CA GLY A 2 24.47 -8.61 17.47
C GLY A 2 25.20 -7.42 16.84
N PRO A 3 25.84 -7.60 15.67
CA PRO A 3 26.52 -6.50 15.00
C PRO A 3 25.52 -5.40 14.63
N THR A 4 25.95 -4.15 14.80
CA THR A 4 25.16 -2.97 14.44
C THR A 4 25.98 -2.06 13.54
N ILE A 5 25.34 -1.42 12.57
CA ILE A 5 25.94 -0.36 11.78
C ILE A 5 25.47 0.99 12.32
N GLU A 6 26.41 1.87 12.60
CA GLU A 6 26.14 3.27 12.93
C GLU A 6 26.26 4.12 11.65
N ILE A 7 25.16 4.75 11.24
CA ILE A 7 25.14 5.66 10.09
C ILE A 7 25.00 7.09 10.62
N LYS A 8 26.03 7.90 10.41
CA LYS A 8 26.07 9.32 10.82
C LYS A 8 25.62 10.22 9.67
N GLY A 9 24.69 11.11 9.95
CA GLY A 9 24.23 12.16 9.06
C GLY A 9 24.58 13.55 9.59
N GLU A 10 24.11 14.57 8.89
CA GLU A 10 24.36 15.98 9.21
C GLU A 10 23.62 16.43 10.48
N ARG A 11 22.42 15.88 10.75
CA ARG A 11 21.56 16.32 11.87
C ARG A 11 21.40 15.26 12.96
N ASN A 12 21.58 13.99 12.64
CA ASN A 12 21.39 12.90 13.58
C ASN A 12 22.18 11.63 13.17
N THR A 13 22.10 10.58 13.98
CA THR A 13 22.70 9.26 13.76
C THR A 13 21.63 8.17 13.83
N ALA A 14 21.66 7.23 12.90
CA ALA A 14 20.83 6.02 12.92
C ALA A 14 21.64 4.81 13.36
N ILE A 15 21.04 3.97 14.21
CA ILE A 15 21.56 2.63 14.52
C ILE A 15 20.78 1.61 13.71
N VAL A 16 21.51 0.79 12.96
CA VAL A 16 20.98 -0.26 12.11
C VAL A 16 21.31 -1.61 12.74
N TYR A 17 20.29 -2.39 13.08
CA TYR A 17 20.43 -3.70 13.70
C TYR A 17 20.64 -4.80 12.64
N ALA A 18 21.70 -4.66 11.86
CA ALA A 18 22.06 -5.59 10.80
C ALA A 18 23.56 -5.47 10.49
N ASP A 19 24.09 -6.42 9.72
CA ASP A 19 25.41 -6.30 9.11
C ASP A 19 25.36 -5.66 7.72
N GLU A 20 26.53 -5.41 7.13
CA GLU A 20 26.67 -4.78 5.82
C GLU A 20 26.15 -5.68 4.67
N GLN A 21 26.03 -6.98 4.89
CA GLN A 21 25.53 -7.93 3.88
C GLN A 21 24.00 -7.86 3.75
N LEU A 22 23.30 -7.51 4.84
CA LEU A 22 21.84 -7.38 4.85
C LEU A 22 21.35 -6.01 4.39
N VAL A 23 22.18 -4.97 4.36
CA VAL A 23 21.74 -3.58 4.09
C VAL A 23 22.44 -3.00 2.86
N GLU A 24 21.73 -3.08 1.73
CA GLU A 24 22.21 -2.61 0.43
C GLU A 24 22.51 -1.10 0.40
N GLY A 25 23.42 -0.68 -0.48
CA GLY A 25 23.85 0.72 -0.58
C GLY A 25 22.72 1.72 -0.85
N GLU A 26 21.68 1.33 -1.58
CA GLU A 26 20.51 2.20 -1.80
C GLU A 26 19.69 2.40 -0.52
N CYS A 27 19.55 1.35 0.29
CA CYS A 27 18.92 1.45 1.61
C CYS A 27 19.72 2.37 2.52
N GLN A 28 21.06 2.25 2.55
CA GLN A 28 21.92 3.13 3.33
C GLN A 28 21.82 4.61 2.91
N LYS A 29 21.79 4.90 1.60
CA LYS A 29 21.57 6.26 1.09
C LYS A 29 20.24 6.82 1.54
N GLN A 30 19.18 6.01 1.45
CA GLN A 30 17.87 6.42 1.91
C GLN A 30 17.87 6.66 3.42
N ILE A 31 18.53 5.84 4.25
CA ILE A 31 18.70 6.08 5.69
C ILE A 31 19.35 7.44 5.95
N ARG A 32 20.45 7.76 5.25
CA ARG A 32 21.14 9.06 5.37
C ARG A 32 20.20 10.23 5.13
N SER A 33 19.34 10.14 4.10
CA SER A 33 18.39 11.20 3.78
C SER A 33 17.43 11.57 4.94
N PHE A 34 17.11 10.64 5.85
CA PHE A 34 16.31 10.97 7.04
C PHE A 34 17.13 11.67 8.11
N ILE A 35 18.30 11.12 8.43
CA ILE A 35 19.14 11.64 9.52
C ILE A 35 19.85 12.95 9.16
N ASP A 36 19.89 13.32 7.89
CA ASP A 36 20.30 14.64 7.43
C ASP A 36 19.17 15.68 7.56
N HIS A 37 17.93 15.26 7.83
CA HIS A 37 16.75 16.12 7.81
C HIS A 37 16.33 16.60 9.22
N ASP A 38 16.00 17.89 9.34
CA ASP A 38 15.63 18.56 10.61
C ASP A 38 14.49 17.88 11.37
N ALA A 39 13.53 17.28 10.65
CA ALA A 39 12.42 16.55 11.26
C ALA A 39 12.85 15.39 12.17
N PHE A 40 14.07 14.87 11.98
CA PHE A 40 14.61 13.76 12.77
C PHE A 40 15.75 14.19 13.68
N ALA A 41 16.05 15.49 13.82
CA ALA A 41 17.20 15.97 14.59
C ALA A 41 17.16 15.54 16.07
N THR A 42 15.97 15.40 16.66
CA THR A 42 15.77 14.99 18.06
C THR A 42 15.26 13.55 18.21
N SER A 43 15.05 12.84 17.10
CA SER A 43 14.48 11.50 17.11
C SER A 43 15.49 10.41 17.44
N LYS A 44 15.10 9.37 18.17
CA LYS A 44 15.88 8.13 18.30
C LYS A 44 15.63 7.25 17.08
N VAL A 45 16.45 7.37 16.05
CA VAL A 45 16.28 6.63 14.78
C VAL A 45 16.88 5.22 14.89
N ARG A 46 16.08 4.20 14.60
CA ARG A 46 16.45 2.78 14.63
C ARG A 46 15.95 2.06 13.40
N ILE A 47 16.83 1.26 12.79
CA ILE A 47 16.55 0.52 11.57
C ILE A 47 16.64 -0.98 11.83
N MET A 48 15.57 -1.69 11.50
CA MET A 48 15.37 -3.11 11.76
C MET A 48 16.19 -4.00 10.80
N PRO A 49 16.44 -5.28 11.15
CA PRO A 49 17.25 -6.20 10.35
C PRO A 49 16.70 -6.48 8.95
N ASP A 50 15.39 -6.35 8.78
CA ASP A 50 14.64 -6.55 7.53
C ASP A 50 14.66 -5.31 6.61
N ALA A 51 15.46 -4.29 6.95
CA ALA A 51 15.42 -3.03 6.26
C ALA A 51 15.83 -3.11 4.78
N HIS A 52 15.11 -2.38 3.95
CA HIS A 52 15.38 -2.28 2.52
C HIS A 52 14.78 -0.99 1.96
N ALA A 53 15.21 -0.59 0.76
CA ALA A 53 14.72 0.62 0.11
C ALA A 53 13.20 0.57 -0.10
N GLY A 54 12.51 1.65 0.29
CA GLY A 54 11.05 1.77 0.25
C GLY A 54 10.60 3.06 -0.41
N MET A 55 9.30 3.21 -0.66
CA MET A 55 8.75 4.46 -1.19
C MET A 55 8.62 5.50 -0.08
N GLY A 56 9.30 6.64 -0.19
CA GLY A 56 9.36 7.65 0.88
C GLY A 56 10.49 7.35 1.85
N ALA A 57 10.18 6.59 2.91
CA ALA A 57 11.18 6.00 3.81
C ALA A 57 11.58 4.54 3.54
N VAL A 58 12.73 4.12 4.08
CA VAL A 58 13.12 2.70 4.14
C VAL A 58 12.06 1.90 4.89
N ILE A 59 11.89 0.64 4.48
CA ILE A 59 11.15 -0.36 5.26
C ILE A 59 12.08 -0.81 6.40
N GLY A 60 11.52 -1.21 7.55
CA GLY A 60 12.30 -1.46 8.77
C GLY A 60 12.62 -0.18 9.56
N PHE A 61 11.97 0.93 9.26
CA PHE A 61 12.22 2.21 9.91
C PHE A 61 11.41 2.36 11.20
N THR A 62 12.08 2.78 12.27
CA THR A 62 11.43 3.33 13.46
C THR A 62 12.12 4.58 13.96
N ALA A 63 11.33 5.49 14.52
CA ALA A 63 11.85 6.68 15.18
C ALA A 63 10.87 7.16 16.26
N THR A 64 11.39 7.72 17.34
CA THR A 64 10.56 8.53 18.23
C THR A 64 10.05 9.75 17.46
N LEU A 65 8.79 10.09 17.68
CA LEU A 65 8.12 11.21 17.02
C LEU A 65 8.81 12.51 17.42
N GLY A 66 9.29 13.25 16.43
CA GLY A 66 9.83 14.60 16.60
C GLY A 66 8.73 15.66 16.58
N GLU A 67 9.13 16.92 16.49
CA GLU A 67 8.20 18.06 16.39
C GLU A 67 7.53 18.19 15.01
N LEU A 68 8.13 17.57 13.99
CA LEU A 68 7.67 17.64 12.61
C LEU A 68 7.20 16.27 12.15
N LEU A 69 5.99 16.22 11.60
CA LEU A 69 5.42 14.98 11.08
C LEU A 69 5.77 14.86 9.59
N VAL A 70 6.34 13.73 9.19
CA VAL A 70 6.63 13.44 7.76
C VAL A 70 5.75 12.26 7.29
N PRO A 71 4.69 12.50 6.49
CA PRO A 71 3.73 11.44 6.13
C PRO A 71 4.35 10.22 5.44
N SER A 72 5.41 10.43 4.65
CA SER A 72 6.08 9.38 3.88
C SER A 72 6.79 8.32 4.74
N VAL A 73 7.08 8.65 6.01
CA VAL A 73 7.78 7.75 6.93
C VAL A 73 6.88 6.74 7.60
N VAL A 74 5.56 6.87 7.48
CA VAL A 74 4.58 5.84 7.86
C VAL A 74 4.43 4.80 6.74
N GLY A 75 4.61 5.23 5.49
CA GLY A 75 4.38 4.40 4.31
C GLY A 75 2.99 4.56 3.72
N VAL A 76 2.74 3.86 2.62
CA VAL A 76 1.53 4.06 1.81
C VAL A 76 0.42 3.07 2.04
N ASP A 77 0.73 1.91 2.63
CA ASP A 77 -0.29 0.99 3.10
C ASP A 77 -0.44 1.18 4.61
N ILE A 78 -1.11 2.27 4.98
CA ILE A 78 -1.33 2.66 6.37
C ILE A 78 -2.08 1.55 7.08
N GLY A 79 -1.65 1.17 8.28
CA GLY A 79 -2.27 0.09 9.06
C GLY A 79 -2.09 -1.30 8.48
N CYS A 80 -1.22 -1.49 7.47
CA CYS A 80 -0.80 -2.82 7.03
C CYS A 80 -0.30 -3.62 8.23
N GLY A 81 -0.76 -4.87 8.33
CA GLY A 81 -0.61 -5.66 9.53
C GLY A 81 -0.91 -7.13 9.27
N VAL A 82 -0.45 -7.97 10.18
CA VAL A 82 -0.62 -9.42 10.13
C VAL A 82 -1.39 -9.83 11.38
N CYS A 83 -2.40 -10.67 11.23
CA CYS A 83 -3.08 -11.28 12.36
C CYS A 83 -3.20 -12.79 12.19
N ALA A 84 -3.22 -13.50 13.32
CA ALA A 84 -3.34 -14.95 13.35
C ALA A 84 -4.46 -15.43 14.28
N TRP A 85 -5.21 -16.41 13.81
CA TRP A 85 -6.17 -17.17 14.61
C TRP A 85 -5.67 -18.59 14.82
N LYS A 86 -5.60 -19.03 16.07
CA LYS A 86 -5.26 -20.40 16.45
C LYS A 86 -6.45 -21.31 16.19
N LEU A 87 -6.28 -22.23 15.24
CA LEU A 87 -7.29 -23.19 14.81
C LEU A 87 -7.20 -24.52 15.57
N GLY A 88 -6.11 -24.74 16.30
CA GLY A 88 -5.81 -26.02 16.92
C GLY A 88 -5.45 -27.10 15.90
N LYS A 89 -5.71 -28.36 16.25
CA LYS A 89 -5.40 -29.52 15.40
C LYS A 89 -6.61 -29.93 14.57
N GLY A 90 -6.39 -30.30 13.32
CA GLY A 90 -7.45 -30.82 12.48
C GLY A 90 -7.07 -30.86 11.01
N LYS A 91 -7.66 -31.78 10.24
CA LYS A 91 -7.39 -31.88 8.80
C LYS A 91 -8.14 -30.76 8.05
N ILE A 92 -7.45 -30.08 7.15
CA ILE A 92 -8.00 -29.05 6.27
C ILE A 92 -7.85 -29.54 4.84
N ASP A 93 -8.94 -29.50 4.06
CA ASP A 93 -8.85 -29.70 2.62
C ASP A 93 -8.48 -28.38 1.95
N PHE A 94 -7.24 -28.29 1.49
CA PHE A 94 -6.72 -27.06 0.89
C PHE A 94 -7.35 -26.71 -0.46
N GLY A 95 -7.88 -27.68 -1.21
CA GLY A 95 -8.59 -27.41 -2.46
C GLY A 95 -9.95 -26.76 -2.19
N VAL A 96 -10.66 -27.25 -1.19
CA VAL A 96 -11.93 -26.66 -0.72
C VAL A 96 -11.68 -25.27 -0.11
N PHE A 97 -10.65 -25.15 0.74
CA PHE A 97 -10.32 -23.88 1.38
C PHE A 97 -9.89 -22.80 0.37
N ASP A 98 -9.04 -23.14 -0.60
CA ASP A 98 -8.67 -22.24 -1.71
C ASP A 98 -9.90 -21.76 -2.49
N SER A 99 -10.79 -22.70 -2.83
CA SER A 99 -12.03 -22.40 -3.54
C SER A 99 -12.94 -21.46 -2.72
N HIS A 100 -13.01 -21.67 -1.41
CA HIS A 100 -13.77 -20.81 -0.50
C HIS A 100 -13.17 -19.40 -0.43
N ILE A 101 -11.85 -19.26 -0.26
CA ILE A 101 -11.16 -17.95 -0.28
C ILE A 101 -11.50 -17.19 -1.56
N ARG A 102 -11.38 -17.83 -2.73
CA ARG A 102 -11.66 -17.19 -4.03
C ARG A 102 -13.10 -16.72 -4.17
N LYS A 103 -14.05 -17.41 -3.52
CA LYS A 103 -15.47 -17.07 -3.52
C LYS A 103 -15.80 -15.92 -2.58
N THR A 104 -15.16 -15.87 -1.41
CA THR A 104 -15.55 -14.96 -0.32
C THR A 104 -14.64 -13.76 -0.17
N VAL A 105 -13.36 -13.85 -0.53
CA VAL A 105 -12.33 -12.81 -0.37
C VAL A 105 -11.78 -12.38 -1.73
N PRO A 106 -12.25 -11.24 -2.28
CA PRO A 106 -11.64 -10.66 -3.47
C PRO A 106 -10.15 -10.35 -3.24
N SER A 107 -9.34 -10.57 -4.26
CA SER A 107 -7.89 -10.34 -4.23
C SER A 107 -7.40 -9.55 -5.45
N GLY A 108 -6.13 -9.12 -5.40
CA GLY A 108 -5.53 -8.19 -6.36
C GLY A 108 -6.13 -6.79 -6.30
N PHE A 109 -6.24 -6.14 -7.47
CA PHE A 109 -6.95 -4.86 -7.64
C PHE A 109 -8.49 -4.96 -7.67
N GLY A 110 -9.05 -6.15 -7.45
CA GLY A 110 -10.50 -6.35 -7.41
C GLY A 110 -11.15 -5.68 -6.19
N SER A 111 -12.41 -5.26 -6.36
CA SER A 111 -13.29 -4.85 -5.26
C SER A 111 -14.59 -5.65 -5.33
N ARG A 112 -15.34 -5.73 -4.23
CA ARG A 112 -16.66 -6.38 -4.22
C ARG A 112 -17.63 -5.67 -5.17
N SER A 113 -18.60 -6.42 -5.71
CA SER A 113 -19.71 -5.85 -6.49
C SER A 113 -20.66 -5.02 -5.60
N ALA A 114 -20.87 -5.47 -4.36
CA ALA A 114 -21.67 -4.82 -3.32
C ALA A 114 -20.85 -4.59 -2.04
N CYS A 115 -21.24 -3.63 -1.21
CA CYS A 115 -20.62 -3.44 0.11
C CYS A 115 -20.87 -4.67 1.00
N PRO A 116 -19.97 -4.96 1.96
CA PRO A 116 -20.27 -5.91 3.02
C PRO A 116 -21.56 -5.54 3.77
N ASN A 117 -22.21 -6.52 4.38
CA ASN A 117 -23.41 -6.31 5.19
C ASN A 117 -23.11 -5.34 6.34
N LYS A 118 -23.90 -4.26 6.48
CA LYS A 118 -23.67 -3.20 7.47
C LYS A 118 -23.70 -3.76 8.91
N LYS A 119 -24.67 -4.62 9.24
CA LYS A 119 -24.80 -5.20 10.58
C LYS A 119 -23.57 -6.03 10.93
N THR A 120 -23.10 -6.86 9.99
CA THR A 120 -21.90 -7.68 10.17
C THR A 120 -20.64 -6.85 10.39
N VAL A 121 -20.46 -5.75 9.65
CA VAL A 121 -19.29 -4.88 9.87
C VAL A 121 -19.42 -4.14 11.21
N SER A 122 -20.62 -3.67 11.55
CA SER A 122 -20.89 -2.98 12.82
C SER A 122 -20.61 -3.87 14.04
N SER A 123 -21.01 -5.15 14.00
CA SER A 123 -20.74 -6.07 15.11
C SER A 123 -19.24 -6.37 15.26
N ILE A 124 -18.49 -6.45 14.16
CA ILE A 124 -17.02 -6.59 14.20
C ILE A 124 -16.34 -5.29 14.65
N TYR A 125 -16.91 -4.13 14.35
CA TYR A 125 -16.32 -2.83 14.69
C TYR A 125 -16.00 -2.68 16.17
N HIS A 126 -16.83 -3.25 17.04
CA HIS A 126 -16.60 -3.25 18.49
C HIS A 126 -15.24 -3.88 18.90
N SER A 127 -14.69 -4.78 18.10
CA SER A 127 -13.38 -5.41 18.35
C SER A 127 -12.17 -4.55 17.92
N VAL A 128 -12.41 -3.44 17.21
CA VAL A 128 -11.34 -2.59 16.63
C VAL A 128 -11.56 -1.09 16.90
N ARG A 129 -12.60 -0.74 17.67
CA ARG A 129 -12.90 0.63 18.07
C ARG A 129 -11.76 1.23 18.90
N ARG A 130 -11.53 2.54 18.77
CA ARG A 130 -10.42 3.23 19.47
C ARG A 130 -10.79 3.58 20.92
N SER A 131 -12.07 3.85 21.16
CA SER A 131 -12.66 4.13 22.47
C SER A 131 -13.91 3.27 22.67
N GLU A 132 -14.31 3.04 23.93
CA GLU A 132 -15.57 2.36 24.24
C GLU A 132 -16.80 3.13 23.74
N ASP A 133 -16.68 4.45 23.63
CA ASP A 133 -17.73 5.34 23.15
C ASP A 133 -17.81 5.42 21.61
N ASP A 134 -16.79 4.93 20.90
CA ASP A 134 -16.77 4.98 19.44
C ASP A 134 -17.84 4.05 18.86
N THR A 135 -18.71 4.61 18.01
CA THR A 135 -19.74 3.86 17.27
C THR A 135 -19.31 3.60 15.83
N TYR A 136 -19.91 2.59 15.20
CA TYR A 136 -19.67 2.33 13.78
C TYR A 136 -20.21 3.46 12.89
N GLU A 137 -21.32 4.09 13.29
CA GLU A 137 -21.87 5.28 12.65
C GLU A 137 -20.84 6.44 12.66
N GLN A 138 -20.21 6.72 13.80
CA GLN A 138 -19.15 7.72 13.89
C GLN A 138 -17.97 7.39 12.97
N PHE A 139 -17.56 6.12 12.91
CA PHE A 139 -16.51 5.71 11.97
C PHE A 139 -16.89 5.94 10.51
N LEU A 140 -18.15 5.73 10.13
CA LEU A 140 -18.63 6.03 8.77
C LEU A 140 -18.63 7.54 8.47
N GLU A 141 -18.92 8.37 9.46
CA GLU A 141 -18.80 9.83 9.37
C GLU A 141 -17.34 10.25 9.20
N ASP A 142 -16.44 9.73 10.03
CA ASP A 142 -15.00 9.98 9.95
C ASP A 142 -14.42 9.58 8.58
N MET A 143 -14.84 8.41 8.07
CA MET A 143 -14.51 7.96 6.71
C MET A 143 -15.07 8.89 5.63
N THR A 144 -16.24 9.50 5.85
CA THR A 144 -16.85 10.45 4.91
C THR A 144 -16.00 11.71 4.83
N VAL A 145 -15.66 12.30 5.98
CA VAL A 145 -14.76 13.46 6.08
C VAL A 145 -13.43 13.17 5.38
N THR A 146 -12.83 12.02 5.68
CA THR A 146 -11.57 11.57 5.04
C THR A 146 -11.71 11.47 3.52
N CYS A 147 -12.78 10.81 3.05
CA CYS A 147 -13.04 10.60 1.62
C CYS A 147 -13.25 11.92 0.88
N GLU A 148 -14.00 12.85 1.45
CA GLU A 148 -14.23 14.18 0.88
C GLU A 148 -12.93 14.98 0.79
N ARG A 149 -12.13 15.01 1.86
CA ARG A 149 -10.84 15.70 1.92
C ARG A 149 -9.88 15.24 0.83
N ILE A 150 -9.75 13.92 0.65
CA ILE A 150 -8.78 13.34 -0.30
C ILE A 150 -9.38 13.13 -1.71
N GLY A 151 -10.66 13.45 -1.93
CA GLY A 151 -11.36 13.22 -3.19
C GLY A 151 -11.56 11.74 -3.53
N TYR A 152 -11.67 10.87 -2.52
CA TYR A 152 -11.94 9.45 -2.69
C TYR A 152 -13.43 9.13 -2.60
N LYS A 153 -13.89 8.13 -3.35
CA LYS A 153 -15.30 7.75 -3.33
C LYS A 153 -15.58 6.82 -2.14
N MET A 154 -16.40 7.26 -1.20
CA MET A 154 -16.83 6.46 -0.04
C MET A 154 -17.27 5.04 -0.42
N ASN A 155 -18.17 4.91 -1.40
CA ASN A 155 -18.65 3.60 -1.87
C ASN A 155 -17.49 2.70 -2.40
N LYS A 156 -16.43 3.29 -2.96
CA LYS A 156 -15.25 2.52 -3.39
C LYS A 156 -14.44 2.02 -2.18
N ALA A 157 -14.33 2.83 -1.12
CA ALA A 157 -13.66 2.41 0.12
C ALA A 157 -14.41 1.24 0.76
N LEU A 158 -15.73 1.38 0.96
CA LEU A 158 -16.57 0.34 1.58
C LEU A 158 -16.55 -0.98 0.78
N LYS A 159 -16.62 -0.94 -0.55
CA LYS A 159 -16.52 -2.14 -1.41
C LYS A 159 -15.14 -2.81 -1.39
N SER A 160 -14.10 -2.13 -0.91
CA SER A 160 -12.76 -2.69 -0.75
C SER A 160 -12.51 -3.33 0.61
N MET A 161 -13.45 -3.21 1.55
CA MET A 161 -13.36 -3.87 2.85
C MET A 161 -13.59 -5.39 2.72
N GLY A 162 -12.85 -6.16 3.51
CA GLY A 162 -12.79 -7.62 3.42
C GLY A 162 -12.15 -8.11 2.13
N THR A 163 -11.14 -7.40 1.60
CA THR A 163 -10.39 -7.81 0.41
C THR A 163 -8.90 -7.93 0.73
N LEU A 164 -8.24 -8.91 0.10
CA LEU A 164 -6.85 -9.21 0.40
C LEU A 164 -5.90 -8.15 -0.17
N GLY A 165 -6.11 -7.81 -1.44
CA GLY A 165 -5.16 -7.03 -2.22
C GLY A 165 -4.15 -7.84 -2.98
N GLY A 166 -3.06 -7.19 -3.39
CA GLY A 166 -1.93 -7.78 -4.10
C GLY A 166 -0.60 -7.37 -3.45
N GLY A 167 0.52 -7.66 -4.11
CA GLY A 167 1.84 -7.48 -3.51
C GLY A 167 2.09 -8.53 -2.43
N ASN A 168 2.68 -8.13 -1.29
CA ASN A 168 3.08 -9.08 -0.25
C ASN A 168 1.90 -9.65 0.55
N HIS A 169 0.69 -9.10 0.43
CA HIS A 169 -0.50 -9.56 1.15
C HIS A 169 -0.86 -11.02 0.86
N PHE A 170 -1.21 -11.76 1.91
CA PHE A 170 -1.44 -13.20 1.85
C PHE A 170 -2.49 -13.69 2.86
N ILE A 171 -2.98 -14.90 2.60
CA ILE A 171 -3.69 -15.74 3.57
C ILE A 171 -2.91 -17.07 3.62
N GLU A 172 -2.53 -17.49 4.82
CA GLU A 172 -1.75 -18.72 5.04
C GLU A 172 -2.41 -19.60 6.11
N ILE A 173 -2.23 -20.91 5.98
CA ILE A 173 -2.37 -21.81 7.12
C ILE A 173 -0.96 -22.25 7.50
N ASP A 174 -0.55 -21.87 8.70
CA ASP A 174 0.74 -22.24 9.26
C ASP A 174 0.55 -23.32 10.33
N GLU A 175 1.53 -24.18 10.51
CA GLU A 175 1.51 -25.27 11.48
C GLU A 175 2.76 -25.23 12.36
N SER A 176 2.54 -25.29 13.68
CA SER A 176 3.61 -25.47 14.65
C SER A 176 4.21 -26.85 14.50
N LYS A 177 5.53 -26.91 14.28
CA LYS A 177 6.28 -28.18 14.26
C LYS A 177 6.32 -28.84 15.64
N GLU A 178 6.21 -28.05 16.71
CA GLU A 178 6.32 -28.52 18.09
C GLU A 178 4.98 -29.05 18.61
N THR A 179 3.91 -28.27 18.46
CA THR A 179 2.61 -28.62 19.04
C THR A 179 1.68 -29.31 18.05
N GLY A 180 1.87 -29.08 16.74
CA GLY A 180 0.94 -29.46 15.67
C GLY A 180 -0.29 -28.55 15.56
N ASP A 181 -0.34 -27.45 16.31
CA ASP A 181 -1.40 -26.46 16.22
C ASP A 181 -1.31 -25.69 14.90
N ARG A 182 -2.47 -25.42 14.30
CA ARG A 182 -2.59 -24.67 13.06
C ARG A 182 -3.05 -23.25 13.31
N TYR A 183 -2.61 -22.33 12.46
CA TYR A 183 -2.89 -20.92 12.54
C TYR A 183 -3.38 -20.40 11.19
N LEU A 184 -4.49 -19.66 11.17
CA LEU A 184 -4.89 -18.86 10.02
C LEU A 184 -4.19 -17.51 10.11
N CYS A 185 -3.21 -17.26 9.23
CA CYS A 185 -2.47 -16.00 9.16
C CYS A 185 -3.03 -15.14 8.01
N ILE A 186 -3.38 -13.88 8.28
CA ILE A 186 -3.87 -12.93 7.28
C ILE A 186 -3.01 -11.67 7.31
N HIS A 187 -2.36 -11.38 6.17
CA HIS A 187 -1.60 -10.15 5.96
C HIS A 187 -2.31 -9.23 4.98
N SER A 188 -2.80 -8.09 5.48
CA SER A 188 -3.39 -7.04 4.64
C SER A 188 -3.41 -5.69 5.34
N GLY A 189 -3.80 -4.65 4.62
CA GLY A 189 -3.82 -3.28 5.10
C GLY A 189 -5.05 -2.49 4.67
N SER A 190 -4.89 -1.18 4.55
CA SER A 190 -5.98 -0.23 4.28
C SER A 190 -6.34 -0.10 2.80
N ARG A 191 -5.76 -0.96 1.96
CA ARG A 191 -6.04 -1.05 0.52
C ARG A 191 -5.76 0.29 -0.18
N ASN A 192 -6.40 0.50 -1.33
CA ASN A 192 -6.24 1.74 -2.08
C ASN A 192 -6.79 2.98 -1.33
N PHE A 193 -7.58 2.80 -0.27
CA PHE A 193 -8.05 3.90 0.57
C PHE A 193 -6.88 4.55 1.31
N GLY A 194 -6.12 3.80 2.12
CA GLY A 194 -4.96 4.36 2.80
C GLY A 194 -3.82 4.78 1.87
N LEU A 195 -3.65 4.14 0.71
CA LEU A 195 -2.76 4.64 -0.34
C LEU A 195 -3.16 6.05 -0.79
N SER A 196 -4.46 6.30 -0.95
CA SER A 196 -4.97 7.61 -1.39
C SER A 196 -4.77 8.67 -0.29
N VAL A 197 -4.96 8.29 0.98
CA VAL A 197 -4.65 9.14 2.14
C VAL A 197 -3.17 9.51 2.17
N ALA A 198 -2.28 8.51 2.10
CA ALA A 198 -0.84 8.74 2.13
C ALA A 198 -0.38 9.63 0.97
N MET A 199 -0.84 9.35 -0.26
CA MET A 199 -0.53 10.15 -1.45
C MET A 199 -1.02 11.59 -1.32
N TYR A 200 -2.24 11.79 -0.82
CA TYR A 200 -2.80 13.12 -0.64
C TYR A 200 -1.95 13.95 0.33
N HIS A 201 -1.63 13.41 1.50
CA HIS A 201 -0.90 14.14 2.53
C HIS A 201 0.58 14.35 2.20
N MET A 202 1.23 13.40 1.53
CA MET A 202 2.57 13.63 0.96
C MET A 202 2.55 14.74 -0.09
N ALA A 203 1.54 14.78 -0.96
CA ALA A 203 1.38 15.86 -1.94
C ALA A 203 1.05 17.19 -1.25
N ALA A 204 0.24 17.20 -0.19
CA ALA A 204 -0.06 18.40 0.59
C ALA A 204 1.20 18.98 1.23
N ALA A 205 1.98 18.14 1.93
CA ALA A 205 3.26 18.54 2.53
C ALA A 205 4.22 19.12 1.48
N ALA A 206 4.34 18.45 0.33
CA ALA A 206 5.16 18.90 -0.78
C ALA A 206 4.66 20.24 -1.36
N ARG A 207 3.36 20.42 -1.52
CA ARG A 207 2.81 21.69 -2.02
C ARG A 207 3.16 22.85 -1.09
N TYR A 208 2.99 22.69 0.22
CA TYR A 208 3.35 23.73 1.19
C TYR A 208 4.83 24.13 1.10
N LYS A 209 5.74 23.14 1.08
CA LYS A 209 7.17 23.41 0.95
C LYS A 209 7.55 23.96 -0.43
N GLY A 210 6.89 23.50 -1.49
CA GLY A 210 7.08 24.01 -2.84
C GLY A 210 6.68 25.48 -2.95
N ILE A 211 5.54 25.86 -2.38
CA ILE A 211 5.08 27.24 -2.34
C ILE A 211 6.13 28.13 -1.67
N GLN A 212 6.60 27.73 -0.49
CA GLN A 212 7.67 28.44 0.23
C GLN A 212 8.90 28.61 -0.67
N TYR A 213 9.39 27.53 -1.28
CA TYR A 213 10.56 27.53 -2.15
C TYR A 213 10.42 28.51 -3.34
N PHE A 214 9.28 28.48 -4.04
CA PHE A 214 9.06 29.36 -5.19
C PHE A 214 8.85 30.83 -4.78
N VAL A 215 8.28 31.09 -3.60
CA VAL A 215 8.22 32.43 -3.02
C VAL A 215 9.64 32.94 -2.73
N ASP A 216 10.47 32.15 -2.06
CA ASP A 216 11.84 32.52 -1.72
C ASP A 216 12.71 32.76 -2.96
N GLN A 217 12.62 31.89 -3.96
CA GLN A 217 13.27 32.06 -5.27
C GLN A 217 12.84 33.35 -5.97
N SER A 218 11.54 33.66 -5.94
CA SER A 218 11.01 34.87 -6.58
C SER A 218 11.51 36.14 -5.86
N MET A 219 11.58 36.09 -4.53
CA MET A 219 12.15 37.17 -3.70
C MET A 219 13.64 37.38 -3.99
N SER A 220 14.41 36.31 -4.23
CA SER A 220 15.84 36.37 -4.52
C SER A 220 16.15 36.85 -5.95
N LYS A 221 15.37 36.46 -6.97
CA LYS A 221 15.69 36.72 -8.39
C LYS A 221 15.10 38.00 -8.99
N HIS A 222 13.94 38.48 -8.55
CA HIS A 222 13.19 39.54 -9.25
C HIS A 222 12.90 40.79 -8.40
N GLY A 223 13.50 40.91 -7.22
CA GLY A 223 13.21 42.00 -6.29
C GLY A 223 11.79 41.93 -5.68
N LYS A 224 11.52 42.82 -4.72
CA LYS A 224 10.32 42.80 -3.87
C LYS A 224 8.99 43.11 -4.58
N ASP A 225 8.89 43.15 -5.91
CA ASP A 225 7.68 43.66 -6.59
C ASP A 225 6.89 42.64 -7.43
N THR A 226 7.33 41.37 -7.52
CA THR A 226 6.64 40.32 -8.32
C THR A 226 5.74 39.36 -7.51
N VAL A 227 5.78 39.44 -6.18
CA VAL A 227 4.96 38.63 -5.26
C VAL A 227 3.99 39.60 -4.57
N PRO A 228 2.69 39.29 -4.40
CA PRO A 228 1.78 40.18 -3.72
C PRO A 228 2.24 40.54 -2.29
N ALA A 229 2.06 41.78 -1.86
CA ALA A 229 2.57 42.29 -0.58
C ALA A 229 2.08 41.49 0.63
N HIS A 230 0.84 40.98 0.60
CA HIS A 230 0.27 40.12 1.65
C HIS A 230 0.95 38.75 1.73
N VAL A 231 1.40 38.18 0.61
CA VAL A 231 2.17 36.93 0.58
C VAL A 231 3.58 37.16 1.15
N LYS A 232 4.20 38.30 0.85
CA LYS A 232 5.49 38.69 1.44
C LYS A 232 5.38 38.90 2.95
N ALA A 233 4.32 39.59 3.39
CA ALA A 233 4.08 39.83 4.81
C ALA A 233 3.87 38.53 5.58
N TYR A 234 3.21 37.54 4.98
CA TYR A 234 3.04 36.22 5.59
C TYR A 234 4.37 35.46 5.70
N PHE A 235 5.16 35.38 4.63
CA PHE A 235 6.41 34.61 4.61
C PHE A 235 7.64 35.33 5.20
N ALA A 236 7.56 36.65 5.42
CA ALA A 236 8.58 37.43 6.13
C ALA A 236 8.46 37.35 7.66
N LYS A 237 7.37 36.79 8.18
CA LYS A 237 7.21 36.50 9.62
C LYS A 237 8.17 35.38 10.02
N ASP A 238 8.73 35.53 11.22
CA ASP A 238 9.53 34.47 11.84
C ASP A 238 8.72 33.16 11.91
N LYS A 239 9.41 32.03 11.81
CA LYS A 239 8.87 30.67 11.84
C LYS A 239 7.90 30.48 13.01
N GLU A 240 8.26 30.96 14.19
CA GLU A 240 7.46 30.86 15.41
C GLU A 240 6.15 31.66 15.32
N MET A 241 6.20 32.85 14.70
CA MET A 241 5.03 33.71 14.50
C MET A 241 4.08 33.13 13.44
N ARG A 242 4.61 32.50 12.38
CA ARG A 242 3.80 31.76 11.40
C ARG A 242 3.15 30.51 12.01
N GLN A 243 3.84 29.84 12.93
CA GLN A 243 3.30 28.69 13.67
C GLN A 243 2.19 29.12 14.65
N GLN A 244 2.37 30.24 15.35
CA GLN A 244 1.36 30.81 16.24
C GLN A 244 0.12 31.28 15.48
N GLU A 245 0.27 31.91 14.31
CA GLU A 245 -0.86 32.29 13.46
C GLU A 245 -1.56 31.09 12.83
N ALA A 246 -0.81 30.06 12.42
CA ALA A 246 -1.39 28.82 11.91
C ALA A 246 -2.13 28.02 13.00
N ALA A 247 -1.68 28.11 14.26
CA ALA A 247 -2.36 27.54 15.42
C ALA A 247 -3.60 28.35 15.84
N ALA A 248 -3.48 29.70 15.89
CA ALA A 248 -4.60 30.60 16.16
C ALA A 248 -5.69 30.55 15.07
N PHE A 249 -5.34 30.09 13.88
CA PHE A 249 -6.23 29.86 12.75
C PHE A 249 -7.03 28.55 12.83
N ALA A 250 -6.57 27.57 13.62
CA ALA A 250 -7.29 26.31 13.86
C ALA A 250 -8.39 26.46 14.92
N SER A 251 -8.27 27.43 15.82
CA SER A 251 -9.35 27.95 16.66
C SER A 251 -10.09 29.05 15.88
N GLU A 252 -11.40 28.95 15.64
CA GLU A 252 -12.18 29.86 14.78
C GLU A 252 -12.29 31.34 15.24
N GLU A 253 -11.36 31.84 16.04
CA GLU A 253 -11.32 33.23 16.47
C GLU A 253 -10.15 33.97 15.82
N VAL A 254 -10.33 34.50 14.60
CA VAL A 254 -9.87 35.85 14.17
C VAL A 254 -10.54 36.17 12.82
N GLY A 255 -11.07 37.38 12.66
CA GLY A 255 -11.75 37.92 11.47
C GLY A 255 -10.91 38.08 10.18
N GLU A 256 -9.96 37.18 9.88
CA GLU A 256 -9.06 37.22 8.71
C GLU A 256 -9.38 36.18 7.60
N ALA A 257 -10.66 35.84 7.40
CA ALA A 257 -11.07 35.01 6.25
C ALA A 257 -10.66 35.61 4.88
N GLY A 258 -10.42 36.93 4.82
CA GLY A 258 -9.93 37.65 3.64
C GLY A 258 -8.47 37.35 3.29
N THR A 259 -7.58 37.33 4.28
CA THR A 259 -6.13 37.12 4.10
C THR A 259 -5.84 35.68 3.64
N LYS A 260 -6.53 34.67 4.23
CA LYS A 260 -6.50 33.26 3.78
C LYS A 260 -6.87 33.10 2.30
N ARG A 261 -8.00 33.70 1.88
CA ARG A 261 -8.44 33.64 0.47
C ARG A 261 -7.45 34.31 -0.47
N GLN A 262 -6.86 35.42 -0.05
CA GLN A 262 -5.88 36.16 -0.87
C GLN A 262 -4.54 35.43 -0.97
N ILE A 263 -4.06 34.78 0.10
CA ILE A 263 -2.86 33.94 0.07
C ILE A 263 -3.12 32.70 -0.78
N LEU A 264 -4.22 31.97 -0.57
CA LEU A 264 -4.59 30.80 -1.37
C LEU A 264 -4.81 31.17 -2.85
N ALA A 265 -5.39 32.33 -3.15
CA ALA A 265 -5.54 32.80 -4.52
C ALA A 265 -4.19 33.14 -5.17
N ALA A 266 -3.27 33.77 -4.43
CA ALA A 266 -1.93 34.07 -4.91
C ALA A 266 -1.09 32.79 -5.10
N VAL A 267 -1.22 31.83 -4.19
CA VAL A 267 -0.66 30.48 -4.31
C VAL A 267 -1.19 29.80 -5.57
N ARG A 268 -2.52 29.76 -5.78
CA ARG A 268 -3.12 29.19 -6.98
C ARG A 268 -2.63 29.87 -8.26
N GLN A 269 -2.47 31.18 -8.26
CA GLN A 269 -1.91 31.91 -9.40
C GLN A 269 -0.43 31.56 -9.65
N LEU A 270 0.36 31.32 -8.60
CA LEU A 270 1.75 30.87 -8.73
C LEU A 270 1.83 29.41 -9.21
N GLU A 271 0.94 28.55 -8.71
CA GLU A 271 0.74 27.17 -9.18
C GLU A 271 0.38 27.17 -10.67
N ASP A 272 -0.59 27.99 -11.10
CA ASP A 272 -1.03 28.06 -12.50
C ASP A 272 0.07 28.59 -13.42
N LYS A 273 0.78 29.65 -13.01
CA LYS A 273 1.89 30.25 -13.81
C LYS A 273 3.09 29.31 -13.95
N ASN A 274 3.34 28.45 -12.96
CA ASN A 274 4.48 27.52 -12.94
C ASN A 274 4.07 26.05 -12.98
N ALA A 275 2.86 25.73 -13.45
CA ALA A 275 2.21 24.43 -13.21
C ALA A 275 3.08 23.21 -13.54
N GLY A 276 3.85 23.26 -14.63
CA GLY A 276 4.79 22.18 -14.99
C GLY A 276 5.98 22.07 -14.02
N LYS A 277 6.62 23.19 -13.68
CA LYS A 277 7.78 23.22 -12.76
C LYS A 277 7.37 22.90 -11.32
N PHE A 278 6.23 23.42 -10.89
CA PHE A 278 5.68 23.17 -9.56
C PHE A 278 5.28 21.70 -9.38
N ARG A 279 4.60 21.11 -10.37
CA ARG A 279 4.26 19.68 -10.37
C ARG A 279 5.51 18.80 -10.30
N SER A 280 6.51 19.07 -11.14
CA SER A 280 7.79 18.34 -11.12
C SER A 280 8.51 18.48 -9.77
N TRP A 281 8.47 19.66 -9.15
CA TRP A 281 9.08 19.87 -7.84
C TRP A 281 8.37 19.06 -6.75
N VAL A 282 7.03 19.07 -6.74
CA VAL A 282 6.21 18.30 -5.80
C VAL A 282 6.52 16.81 -5.92
N GLU A 283 6.55 16.29 -7.15
CA GLU A 283 6.85 14.87 -7.42
C GLU A 283 8.25 14.46 -6.93
N GLN A 284 9.25 15.35 -7.05
CA GLN A 284 10.63 15.07 -6.65
C GLN A 284 10.87 15.18 -5.14
N ASN A 285 10.12 16.03 -4.43
CA ASN A 285 10.40 16.38 -3.03
C ASN A 285 9.38 15.80 -2.03
N ALA A 286 8.27 15.21 -2.48
CA ALA A 286 7.22 14.70 -1.60
C ALA A 286 7.68 13.64 -0.59
N ALA A 287 8.78 12.94 -0.88
CA ALA A 287 9.31 11.90 -0.01
C ALA A 287 9.80 12.42 1.35
N MET A 288 10.19 13.69 1.48
CA MET A 288 10.80 14.23 2.71
C MET A 288 10.20 15.54 3.20
N CYS A 289 9.05 15.97 2.66
CA CYS A 289 8.40 17.18 3.13
C CYS A 289 7.64 16.94 4.45
N PRO A 290 7.95 17.67 5.53
CA PRO A 290 7.17 17.63 6.76
C PRO A 290 5.87 18.44 6.64
N LEU A 291 4.87 18.05 7.43
CA LEU A 291 3.72 18.86 7.82
C LEU A 291 4.05 19.54 9.16
N GLU A 292 3.98 20.86 9.19
CA GLU A 292 4.05 21.64 10.43
C GLU A 292 2.67 21.78 11.08
N PRO A 293 2.57 22.10 12.38
CA PRO A 293 1.30 22.46 13.01
C PRO A 293 0.55 23.53 12.20
N GLY A 294 -0.75 23.32 12.00
CA GLY A 294 -1.60 24.18 11.16
C GLY A 294 -1.39 24.05 9.64
N GLN A 295 -0.47 23.19 9.17
CA GLN A 295 -0.29 22.83 7.75
C GLN A 295 -0.98 21.50 7.38
N GLY A 296 -1.91 21.02 8.20
CA GLY A 296 -2.64 19.77 7.98
C GLY A 296 -2.04 18.54 8.66
N SER A 297 -1.14 18.72 9.63
CA SER A 297 -0.67 17.63 10.49
C SER A 297 -1.82 16.89 11.16
N ASP A 298 -2.80 17.64 11.69
CA ASP A 298 -3.93 17.08 12.44
C ASP A 298 -4.88 16.31 11.51
N ASP A 299 -5.12 16.87 10.31
CA ASP A 299 -5.86 16.18 9.25
C ASP A 299 -5.17 14.86 8.86
N TYR A 300 -3.84 14.84 8.74
CA TYR A 300 -3.11 13.62 8.44
C TYR A 300 -3.23 12.60 9.57
N VAL A 301 -3.04 13.02 10.82
CA VAL A 301 -3.17 12.14 11.99
C VAL A 301 -4.56 11.52 12.03
N PHE A 302 -5.60 12.33 11.85
CA PHE A 302 -6.99 11.88 11.77
C PHE A 302 -7.19 10.86 10.64
N ASP A 303 -6.83 11.20 9.39
CA ASP A 303 -7.05 10.30 8.24
C ASP A 303 -6.24 9.01 8.34
N MET A 304 -5.07 9.08 8.95
CA MET A 304 -4.19 7.94 9.21
C MET A 304 -4.79 7.01 10.26
N GLN A 305 -5.39 7.54 11.34
CA GLN A 305 -6.15 6.73 12.30
C GLN A 305 -7.38 6.07 11.66
N VAL A 306 -8.16 6.80 10.86
CA VAL A 306 -9.30 6.24 10.11
C VAL A 306 -8.84 5.10 9.19
N SER A 307 -7.69 5.27 8.52
CA SER A 307 -7.08 4.25 7.68
C SER A 307 -6.63 3.01 8.48
N GLN A 308 -6.10 3.20 9.70
CA GLN A 308 -5.72 2.09 10.58
C GLN A 308 -6.94 1.27 11.01
N THR A 309 -8.00 1.92 11.48
CA THR A 309 -9.26 1.25 11.85
C THR A 309 -9.86 0.51 10.65
N PHE A 310 -9.84 1.12 9.46
CA PHE A 310 -10.25 0.45 8.23
C PHE A 310 -9.40 -0.82 7.95
N ALA A 311 -8.08 -0.75 8.13
CA ALA A 311 -7.20 -1.90 7.89
C ALA A 311 -7.46 -3.05 8.87
N GLN A 312 -7.72 -2.74 10.15
CA GLN A 312 -8.10 -3.73 11.16
C GLN A 312 -9.44 -4.37 10.81
N LEU A 313 -10.48 -3.58 10.53
CA LEU A 313 -11.78 -4.08 10.03
C LEU A 313 -11.62 -4.98 8.81
N ASN A 314 -10.79 -4.57 7.86
CA ASN A 314 -10.53 -5.33 6.64
C ASN A 314 -10.00 -6.74 6.96
N ARG A 315 -9.03 -6.86 7.89
CA ARG A 315 -8.49 -8.15 8.33
C ARG A 315 -9.51 -8.98 9.11
N ARG A 316 -10.24 -8.38 10.06
CA ARG A 316 -11.28 -9.09 10.84
C ARG A 316 -12.39 -9.63 9.97
N LEU A 317 -12.85 -8.84 9.00
CA LEU A 317 -13.90 -9.26 8.08
C LEU A 317 -13.44 -10.45 7.21
N MET A 318 -12.18 -10.46 6.77
CA MET A 318 -11.60 -11.65 6.10
C MET A 318 -11.50 -12.84 7.05
N GLY A 319 -11.03 -12.64 8.29
CA GLY A 319 -10.99 -13.68 9.31
C GLY A 319 -12.35 -14.34 9.49
N MET A 320 -13.40 -13.55 9.70
CA MET A 320 -14.78 -14.03 9.81
C MET A 320 -15.20 -14.86 8.58
N TYR A 321 -14.97 -14.38 7.36
CA TYR A 321 -15.34 -15.14 6.15
C TYR A 321 -14.63 -16.48 6.01
N LEU A 322 -13.46 -16.66 6.64
CA LEU A 322 -12.61 -17.82 6.45
C LEU A 322 -12.67 -18.81 7.62
N VAL A 323 -12.80 -18.32 8.85
CA VAL A 323 -12.87 -19.15 10.05
C VAL A 323 -14.11 -20.05 10.04
N ASP A 324 -15.22 -19.61 9.45
CA ASP A 324 -16.44 -20.43 9.31
C ASP A 324 -16.24 -21.63 8.36
N ALA A 325 -15.27 -21.58 7.46
CA ALA A 325 -14.93 -22.68 6.56
C ALA A 325 -13.89 -23.65 7.15
N LEU A 326 -13.39 -23.38 8.36
CA LEU A 326 -12.33 -24.13 9.01
C LEU A 326 -12.88 -24.91 10.22
N PRO A 327 -12.34 -26.12 10.48
CA PRO A 327 -12.77 -26.94 11.62
C PRO A 327 -12.61 -26.18 12.95
N VAL A 328 -13.50 -26.46 13.90
CA VAL A 328 -13.46 -25.91 15.26
C VAL A 328 -12.45 -26.71 16.10
N PRO A 329 -11.64 -26.08 16.97
CA PRO A 329 -10.79 -26.81 17.90
C PRO A 329 -11.60 -27.80 18.75
N GLN A 330 -11.12 -29.03 18.88
CA GLN A 330 -11.73 -30.00 19.81
C GLN A 330 -11.58 -29.47 21.25
N GLY A 331 -12.72 -29.31 21.96
CA GLY A 331 -12.75 -28.85 23.36
C GLY A 331 -13.34 -27.44 23.60
N MET A 332 -13.82 -26.74 22.56
CA MET A 332 -14.57 -25.47 22.68
C MET A 332 -16.06 -25.60 22.30
N GLU A 333 -16.58 -26.82 22.18
CA GLU A 333 -18.02 -27.06 22.08
C GLU A 333 -18.65 -26.96 23.49
N GLY A 334 -19.05 -25.76 23.90
CA GLY A 334 -19.98 -25.58 25.02
C GLY A 334 -19.58 -24.57 26.08
N GLU A 335 -19.77 -23.29 25.80
CA GLU A 335 -20.19 -22.28 26.79
C GLU A 335 -21.14 -21.30 26.06
N GLY A 336 -22.30 -21.81 25.64
CA GLY A 336 -23.48 -20.98 25.48
C GLY A 336 -24.24 -21.04 26.80
N GLU A 337 -24.26 -19.94 27.55
CA GLU A 337 -24.99 -19.79 28.80
C GLU A 337 -26.42 -20.33 28.65
N ALA A 338 -26.69 -21.43 29.33
CA ALA A 338 -28.02 -21.95 29.53
C ALA A 338 -28.52 -21.43 30.88
N ASP A 339 -29.16 -20.27 30.87
CA ASP A 339 -29.92 -19.78 32.01
C ASP A 339 -31.38 -20.24 31.91
N GLY A 340 -31.72 -21.21 32.78
CA GLY A 340 -32.90 -21.11 33.65
C GLY A 340 -34.31 -21.30 33.08
N GLU A 341 -34.77 -22.55 33.13
CA GLU A 341 -36.08 -23.02 33.65
C GLU A 341 -37.41 -22.40 33.15
N GLY A 342 -38.28 -23.26 32.57
CA GLY A 342 -39.72 -23.03 32.57
C GLY A 342 -40.52 -23.80 31.51
N VAL A 343 -40.85 -25.06 31.79
CA VAL A 343 -41.82 -25.85 30.99
C VAL A 343 -43.19 -25.16 30.95
N ARG A 344 -43.72 -24.90 29.74
CA ARG A 344 -45.16 -24.90 29.44
C ARG A 344 -45.39 -25.08 27.94
N GLU A 345 -45.94 -26.22 27.57
CA GLU A 345 -46.52 -26.46 26.25
C GLU A 345 -47.70 -25.49 26.01
N ARG A 346 -47.71 -24.84 24.83
CA ARG A 346 -48.94 -24.39 24.17
C ARG A 346 -48.73 -24.26 22.66
N GLU A 347 -49.50 -25.05 21.92
CA GLU A 347 -49.83 -24.81 20.51
C GLU A 347 -50.51 -23.43 20.36
N THR A 348 -50.14 -22.65 19.33
CA THR A 348 -51.04 -22.26 18.22
C THR A 348 -50.41 -21.18 17.31
N SER A 349 -50.45 -21.49 16.00
CA SER A 349 -50.62 -20.62 14.81
C SER A 349 -49.54 -19.62 14.33
N PRO A 350 -49.43 -19.40 13.00
CA PRO A 350 -48.31 -18.73 12.36
C PRO A 350 -48.62 -17.26 12.07
N GLU A 351 -47.83 -16.36 12.65
CA GLU A 351 -47.64 -15.01 12.11
C GLU A 351 -46.16 -14.91 11.75
N ALA A 352 -45.87 -14.97 10.46
CA ALA A 352 -44.53 -14.78 9.93
C ALA A 352 -44.20 -13.29 9.98
N GLU A 353 -43.76 -12.83 11.14
CA GLU A 353 -42.85 -11.70 11.22
C GLU A 353 -41.48 -12.21 10.74
N GLU A 354 -40.92 -11.58 9.72
CA GLU A 354 -39.52 -11.77 9.34
C GLU A 354 -38.65 -11.22 10.46
N GLU A 355 -38.45 -12.01 11.51
CA GLU A 355 -37.35 -11.79 12.44
C GLU A 355 -36.05 -11.95 11.64
N GLU A 356 -35.41 -10.82 11.32
CA GLU A 356 -34.06 -10.79 10.78
C GLU A 356 -33.13 -11.46 11.78
N GLU A 357 -32.86 -12.75 11.54
CA GLU A 357 -31.92 -13.60 12.27
C GLU A 357 -30.64 -12.80 12.58
N GLU A 358 -30.47 -12.40 13.84
CA GLU A 358 -29.29 -11.71 14.30
C GLU A 358 -28.11 -12.66 14.12
N THR A 359 -27.29 -12.43 13.09
CA THR A 359 -26.20 -13.36 12.75
C THR A 359 -25.23 -13.44 13.92
N VAL A 360 -25.30 -14.53 14.70
CA VAL A 360 -24.42 -14.79 15.83
C VAL A 360 -23.01 -15.05 15.29
N ILE A 361 -22.14 -14.03 15.35
CA ILE A 361 -20.75 -14.15 14.92
C ILE A 361 -19.94 -14.87 16.00
N PRO A 362 -19.24 -15.99 15.70
CA PRO A 362 -18.39 -16.69 16.66
C PRO A 362 -17.38 -15.75 17.31
N ILE A 363 -17.13 -15.88 18.62
CA ILE A 363 -16.21 -15.02 19.38
C ILE A 363 -14.81 -15.01 18.73
N ARG A 364 -14.33 -16.18 18.30
CA ARG A 364 -13.06 -16.32 17.56
C ARG A 364 -12.99 -15.49 16.28
N CYS A 365 -14.12 -15.20 15.62
CA CYS A 365 -14.15 -14.38 14.41
C CYS A 365 -14.07 -12.87 14.71
N ARG A 366 -14.30 -12.45 15.97
CA ARG A 366 -14.26 -11.03 16.38
C ARG A 366 -12.83 -10.54 16.55
N ALA A 367 -11.96 -11.31 17.20
CA ALA A 367 -10.56 -10.93 17.42
C ALA A 367 -9.60 -12.11 17.15
N PRO A 368 -8.43 -11.86 16.53
CA PRO A 368 -7.35 -12.83 16.42
C PRO A 368 -6.68 -13.01 17.79
N ASP A 369 -6.00 -14.13 17.92
CA ASP A 369 -5.17 -14.40 19.10
C ASP A 369 -3.92 -13.50 19.11
N ILE A 370 -3.39 -13.14 17.92
CA ILE A 370 -2.19 -12.33 17.78
C ILE A 370 -2.34 -11.36 16.61
N GLU A 371 -1.88 -10.12 16.78
CA GLU A 371 -1.81 -9.13 15.70
C GLU A 371 -0.56 -8.26 15.82
N SER A 372 0.05 -7.96 14.68
CA SER A 372 1.16 -7.00 14.58
C SER A 372 0.93 -6.07 13.38
N VAL A 373 0.73 -4.78 13.68
CA VAL A 373 0.60 -3.70 12.69
C VAL A 373 1.99 -3.10 12.44
N HIS A 374 2.30 -2.76 11.19
CA HIS A 374 3.67 -2.38 10.81
C HIS A 374 3.84 -1.10 9.98
N ASN A 375 2.79 -0.31 9.75
CA ASN A 375 2.86 0.99 9.07
C ASN A 375 1.93 2.01 9.76
N TYR A 376 2.42 2.70 10.79
CA TYR A 376 1.61 3.61 11.60
C TYR A 376 2.44 4.54 12.49
N ILE A 377 1.76 5.51 13.10
CA ILE A 377 2.28 6.25 14.25
C ILE A 377 1.48 5.78 15.46
N ASP A 378 2.18 5.32 16.49
CA ASP A 378 1.58 4.98 17.77
C ASP A 378 1.70 6.22 18.67
N PHE A 379 0.56 6.78 19.07
CA PHE A 379 0.52 7.98 19.92
C PHE A 379 0.65 7.67 21.40
N THR A 380 0.52 6.41 21.80
CA THR A 380 0.71 5.98 23.19
C THR A 380 2.19 6.01 23.54
N ASP A 381 3.06 5.49 22.68
CA ASP A 381 4.51 5.50 22.87
C ASP A 381 5.25 6.58 22.04
N LYS A 382 4.51 7.32 21.20
CA LYS A 382 5.04 8.34 20.29
C LYS A 382 6.12 7.78 19.37
N VAL A 383 5.93 6.58 18.83
CA VAL A 383 6.87 5.95 17.88
C VAL A 383 6.23 5.84 16.50
N VAL A 384 6.98 6.27 15.48
CA VAL A 384 6.65 6.02 14.08
C VAL A 384 7.25 4.69 13.65
N ARG A 385 6.46 3.85 12.98
CA ARG A 385 6.88 2.54 12.49
C ARG A 385 6.49 2.34 11.04
N LYS A 386 7.46 1.94 10.20
CA LYS A 386 7.24 1.55 8.81
C LYS A 386 8.04 0.31 8.46
N GLY A 387 7.33 -0.77 8.19
CA GLY A 387 7.92 -2.10 8.16
C GLY A 387 8.54 -2.49 9.49
N ALA A 388 7.95 -2.07 10.60
CA ALA A 388 8.38 -2.44 11.94
C ALA A 388 7.16 -2.53 12.83
N ILE A 389 7.18 -3.42 13.81
CA ILE A 389 6.05 -3.67 14.71
C ILE A 389 6.37 -3.19 16.13
N SER A 390 5.34 -2.96 16.94
CA SER A 390 5.51 -2.80 18.38
C SER A 390 5.94 -4.13 19.00
N ALA A 391 6.92 -4.08 19.90
CA ALA A 391 7.46 -5.20 20.67
C ALA A 391 7.66 -4.76 22.13
N ARG A 392 6.59 -4.21 22.73
CA ARG A 392 6.55 -3.85 24.15
C ARG A 392 6.73 -5.09 25.02
N ASP A 393 7.15 -4.87 26.26
CA ASP A 393 7.40 -5.97 27.20
C ASP A 393 6.13 -6.82 27.37
N GLY A 394 6.27 -8.13 27.21
CA GLY A 394 5.17 -9.09 27.30
C GLY A 394 4.16 -9.06 26.12
N GLN A 395 4.34 -8.20 25.11
CA GLN A 395 3.40 -8.08 24.00
C GLN A 395 3.53 -9.28 23.04
N PRO A 396 2.46 -10.06 22.77
CA PRO A 396 2.48 -11.06 21.72
C PRO A 396 2.68 -10.41 20.35
N VAL A 397 3.57 -10.98 19.54
CA VAL A 397 3.89 -10.48 18.20
C VAL A 397 3.93 -11.60 17.16
N ILE A 398 3.66 -11.22 15.92
CA ILE A 398 3.68 -12.11 14.75
C ILE A 398 4.50 -11.48 13.62
N ILE A 399 5.47 -12.22 13.10
CA ILE A 399 6.44 -11.73 12.09
C ILE A 399 6.52 -12.74 10.93
N PRO A 400 5.82 -12.50 9.79
CA PRO A 400 5.91 -13.39 8.64
C PRO A 400 7.21 -13.18 7.87
N LEU A 401 7.89 -14.27 7.53
CA LEU A 401 9.16 -14.22 6.83
C LEU A 401 8.92 -14.20 5.32
N ASN A 402 8.47 -15.32 4.77
CA ASN A 402 8.07 -15.47 3.36
C ASN A 402 7.20 -16.74 3.19
N MET A 403 6.78 -16.99 1.95
CA MET A 403 5.86 -18.08 1.58
C MET A 403 6.35 -19.51 1.91
N ALA A 404 7.63 -19.68 2.22
CA ALA A 404 8.28 -20.97 2.42
C ALA A 404 8.88 -21.12 3.83
N ASP A 405 9.38 -20.03 4.39
CA ASP A 405 10.09 -20.03 5.66
C ASP A 405 9.16 -19.69 6.85
N GLY A 406 7.89 -19.39 6.60
CA GLY A 406 6.86 -19.31 7.63
C GLY A 406 6.88 -18.06 8.46
N THR A 407 6.37 -18.18 9.69
CA THR A 407 6.02 -17.06 10.54
C THR A 407 6.54 -17.29 11.96
N LEU A 408 7.12 -16.25 12.55
CA LEU A 408 7.53 -16.27 13.95
C LEU A 408 6.36 -15.82 14.83
N ILE A 409 6.08 -16.60 15.87
CA ILE A 409 5.26 -16.20 17.01
C ILE A 409 6.22 -15.91 18.16
N ALA A 410 6.12 -14.73 18.74
CA ALA A 410 7.06 -14.29 19.76
C ALA A 410 6.41 -13.36 20.77
N VAL A 411 7.18 -12.99 21.79
CA VAL A 411 6.81 -12.00 22.80
C VAL A 411 7.84 -10.87 22.80
N GLY A 412 7.38 -9.63 22.84
CA GLY A 412 8.25 -8.45 22.90
C GLY A 412 9.00 -8.36 24.24
N LYS A 413 10.28 -7.98 24.18
CA LYS A 413 11.12 -7.75 25.37
C LYS A 413 11.05 -6.32 25.90
N GLY A 414 10.34 -5.42 25.22
CA GLY A 414 10.28 -4.01 25.60
C GLY A 414 11.63 -3.29 25.52
N ASN A 415 12.52 -3.73 24.62
CA ASN A 415 13.86 -3.16 24.53
C ASN A 415 13.82 -1.68 24.09
N ALA A 416 14.11 -0.78 25.03
CA ALA A 416 14.08 0.67 24.81
C ALA A 416 15.10 1.14 23.75
N ASP A 417 16.20 0.40 23.55
CA ASP A 417 17.15 0.70 22.47
C ASP A 417 16.60 0.46 21.09
N TRP A 418 15.65 -0.47 20.97
CA TRP A 418 14.95 -0.77 19.74
C TRP A 418 13.67 0.06 19.56
N ASN A 419 13.48 1.14 20.36
CA ASN A 419 12.21 1.85 20.45
C ASN A 419 11.03 0.91 20.77
N CYS A 420 11.28 -0.11 21.60
CA CYS A 420 10.33 -1.18 21.91
C CYS A 420 9.67 -1.74 20.64
N SER A 421 10.47 -2.01 19.60
CA SER A 421 10.00 -2.39 18.27
C SER A 421 10.83 -3.53 17.67
N ALA A 422 10.21 -4.30 16.79
CA ALA A 422 10.82 -5.44 16.09
C ALA A 422 10.62 -5.33 14.56
N PRO A 423 11.36 -6.09 13.73
CA PRO A 423 11.07 -6.18 12.30
C PRO A 423 9.66 -6.71 12.04
N HIS A 424 9.12 -6.37 10.87
CA HIS A 424 7.79 -6.84 10.47
C HIS A 424 7.82 -8.11 9.63
N GLY A 425 8.98 -8.48 9.08
CA GLY A 425 9.13 -9.70 8.29
C GLY A 425 10.56 -9.96 7.88
N ALA A 426 10.78 -10.71 6.79
CA ALA A 426 12.14 -10.99 6.31
C ALA A 426 12.78 -9.79 5.61
N GLY A 427 12.00 -8.95 4.93
CA GLY A 427 12.52 -7.86 4.10
C GLY A 427 13.04 -8.33 2.74
N ARG A 428 13.01 -7.46 1.73
CA ARG A 428 13.34 -7.83 0.35
C ARG A 428 14.81 -7.57 0.03
N ILE A 429 15.42 -8.47 -0.76
CA ILE A 429 16.76 -8.28 -1.34
C ILE A 429 16.72 -7.73 -2.76
N MET A 430 15.51 -7.55 -3.32
CA MET A 430 15.36 -6.98 -4.65
C MET A 430 13.97 -6.36 -4.86
N SER A 431 13.93 -5.38 -5.78
CA SER A 431 12.68 -4.78 -6.21
C SER A 431 11.78 -5.79 -6.93
N ARG A 432 10.47 -5.55 -6.90
CA ARG A 432 9.49 -6.40 -7.63
C ARG A 432 9.80 -6.52 -9.11
N SER A 433 10.19 -5.42 -9.74
CA SER A 433 10.56 -5.40 -11.15
C SER A 433 11.84 -6.18 -11.45
N LYS A 434 12.80 -6.21 -10.52
CA LYS A 434 14.01 -7.03 -10.65
C LYS A 434 13.66 -8.51 -10.49
N ALA A 435 12.86 -8.85 -9.48
CA ALA A 435 12.38 -10.22 -9.26
C ALA A 435 11.70 -10.83 -10.50
N PHE A 436 10.76 -10.12 -11.13
CA PHE A 436 10.13 -10.58 -12.38
C PHE A 436 11.09 -10.76 -13.57
N LYS A 437 12.25 -10.11 -13.55
CA LYS A 437 13.24 -10.19 -14.63
C LYS A 437 14.27 -11.29 -14.40
N THR A 438 14.59 -11.61 -13.14
CA THR A 438 15.75 -12.43 -12.79
C THR A 438 15.42 -13.76 -12.14
N LEU A 439 14.28 -13.89 -11.47
CA LEU A 439 13.92 -15.14 -10.79
C LEU A 439 13.37 -16.16 -11.78
N ASP A 440 13.60 -17.43 -11.47
CA ASP A 440 13.11 -18.55 -12.27
C ASP A 440 11.84 -19.17 -11.67
N MET A 441 10.89 -19.50 -12.54
CA MET A 441 9.62 -20.12 -12.14
C MET A 441 9.78 -21.59 -11.72
N GLY A 442 10.73 -22.31 -12.33
CA GLY A 442 11.04 -23.69 -11.98
C GLY A 442 11.60 -23.77 -10.57
N GLU A 443 12.60 -22.94 -10.25
CA GLU A 443 13.18 -22.84 -8.90
C GLU A 443 12.14 -22.47 -7.85
N TYR A 444 11.30 -21.46 -8.12
CA TYR A 444 10.21 -21.07 -7.23
C TYR A 444 9.25 -22.23 -6.96
N THR A 445 8.81 -22.93 -8.01
CA THR A 445 7.90 -24.07 -7.89
C THR A 445 8.54 -25.23 -7.13
N SER A 446 9.77 -25.59 -7.49
CA SER A 446 10.51 -26.68 -6.84
C SER A 446 10.76 -26.41 -5.37
N LEU A 447 11.07 -25.16 -4.97
CA LEU A 447 11.24 -24.84 -3.55
C LEU A 447 9.93 -25.02 -2.79
N MET A 448 8.83 -24.45 -3.28
CA MET A 448 7.53 -24.55 -2.60
C MET A 448 7.10 -26.02 -2.44
N GLN A 449 7.31 -26.84 -3.48
CA GLN A 449 7.07 -28.29 -3.44
C GLN A 449 7.96 -28.99 -2.42
N LYS A 450 9.28 -28.69 -2.40
CA LYS A 450 10.23 -29.28 -1.45
C LYS A 450 9.88 -28.92 0.00
N ARG A 451 9.34 -27.73 0.23
CA ARG A 451 8.86 -27.28 1.55
C ARG A 451 7.49 -27.86 1.92
N GLY A 452 6.79 -28.50 0.97
CA GLY A 452 5.48 -29.12 1.20
C GLY A 452 4.33 -28.11 1.31
N VAL A 453 4.51 -26.89 0.79
CA VAL A 453 3.51 -25.83 0.87
C VAL A 453 2.51 -25.97 -0.28
N PHE A 454 1.23 -26.19 0.04
CA PHE A 454 0.18 -26.15 -0.97
C PHE A 454 -0.11 -24.70 -1.37
N SER A 455 -0.01 -24.39 -2.66
CA SER A 455 -0.46 -23.10 -3.16
C SER A 455 -0.86 -23.19 -4.62
N THR A 456 -2.05 -22.69 -4.93
CA THR A 456 -2.49 -22.44 -6.31
C THR A 456 -1.96 -21.11 -6.84
N CYS A 457 -1.21 -20.37 -6.01
CA CYS A 457 -0.70 -19.04 -6.31
C CYS A 457 0.76 -18.99 -6.73
N VAL A 458 1.43 -20.13 -6.90
CA VAL A 458 2.79 -20.20 -7.48
C VAL A 458 2.70 -20.10 -9.00
N VAL A 459 2.72 -18.86 -9.50
CA VAL A 459 2.56 -18.53 -10.92
C VAL A 459 3.44 -17.33 -11.28
N GLU A 460 3.64 -17.07 -12.58
CA GLU A 460 4.44 -15.91 -13.03
C GLU A 460 3.98 -14.57 -12.45
N ALA A 461 2.68 -14.43 -12.14
CA ALA A 461 2.11 -13.21 -11.56
C ALA A 461 2.59 -12.91 -10.13
N THR A 462 3.08 -13.91 -9.41
CA THR A 462 3.50 -13.82 -8.00
C THR A 462 5.00 -14.06 -7.83
N LEU A 463 5.75 -14.09 -8.95
CA LEU A 463 7.19 -14.31 -8.93
C LEU A 463 7.94 -13.22 -8.15
N ASP A 464 7.37 -12.01 -8.07
CA ASP A 464 7.91 -10.96 -7.20
C ASP A 464 7.73 -11.25 -5.71
N GLU A 465 6.92 -12.22 -5.31
CA GLU A 465 6.73 -12.61 -3.92
C GLU A 465 7.36 -13.97 -3.60
N ALA A 466 8.07 -14.58 -4.56
CA ALA A 466 8.81 -15.81 -4.36
C ALA A 466 9.83 -15.66 -3.19
N PRO A 467 10.12 -16.73 -2.43
CA PRO A 467 11.01 -16.63 -1.27
C PRO A 467 12.41 -16.09 -1.60
N MET A 468 12.88 -16.24 -2.85
CA MET A 468 14.19 -15.79 -3.34
C MET A 468 14.27 -14.26 -3.41
N ALA A 469 13.13 -13.58 -3.40
CA ALA A 469 13.07 -12.12 -3.39
C ALA A 469 13.33 -11.54 -1.98
N TYR A 470 13.37 -12.38 -0.95
CA TYR A 470 13.48 -12.02 0.46
C TYR A 470 14.84 -12.34 1.04
N LYS A 471 15.18 -11.67 2.15
CA LYS A 471 16.38 -11.97 2.93
C LYS A 471 16.27 -13.38 3.55
N PRO A 472 17.40 -14.05 3.81
CA PRO A 472 17.40 -15.34 4.48
C PRO A 472 16.75 -15.25 5.87
N ALA A 473 15.77 -16.12 6.14
CA ALA A 473 15.06 -16.21 7.41
C ALA A 473 15.99 -16.32 8.62
N ASP A 474 16.95 -17.25 8.56
CA ASP A 474 17.88 -17.54 9.65
C ASP A 474 18.68 -16.31 10.09
N ARG A 475 19.04 -15.44 9.13
CA ARG A 475 19.73 -14.18 9.43
C ARG A 475 18.82 -13.24 10.21
N VAL A 476 17.57 -13.06 9.80
CA VAL A 476 16.63 -12.20 10.53
C VAL A 476 16.39 -12.74 11.94
N ILE A 477 16.21 -14.06 12.08
CA ILE A 477 16.04 -14.74 13.39
C ILE A 477 17.24 -14.46 14.32
N GLU A 478 18.46 -14.48 13.81
CA GLU A 478 19.67 -14.19 14.59
C GLU A 478 19.68 -12.75 15.16
N PHE A 479 19.22 -11.76 14.39
CA PHE A 479 19.27 -10.36 14.81
C PHE A 479 18.14 -9.94 15.76
N VAL A 480 17.02 -10.65 15.79
CA VAL A 480 15.85 -10.25 16.60
C VAL A 480 15.93 -10.65 18.07
N GLN A 481 16.95 -11.41 18.46
CA GLN A 481 17.10 -11.98 19.80
C GLN A 481 17.15 -10.93 20.93
N ASP A 482 17.60 -9.71 20.64
CA ASP A 482 17.65 -8.62 21.62
C ASP A 482 16.30 -7.90 21.80
N THR A 483 15.31 -8.12 20.91
CA THR A 483 14.02 -7.39 20.95
C THR A 483 12.80 -8.28 21.16
N ILE A 484 12.85 -9.57 20.81
CA ILE A 484 11.73 -10.51 20.99
C ILE A 484 12.23 -11.87 21.47
N ASP A 485 11.41 -12.56 22.26
CA ASP A 485 11.58 -13.97 22.60
C ASP A 485 10.69 -14.81 21.69
N ILE A 486 11.30 -15.57 20.78
CA ILE A 486 10.57 -16.44 19.85
C ILE A 486 10.01 -17.62 20.65
N THR A 487 8.69 -17.74 20.66
CA THR A 487 7.97 -18.80 21.37
C THR A 487 7.57 -19.95 20.44
N ASP A 488 7.40 -19.68 19.15
CA ASP A 488 7.14 -20.71 18.13
C ASP A 488 7.58 -20.22 16.75
N HIS A 489 7.93 -21.14 15.87
CA HIS A 489 8.19 -20.91 14.45
C HIS A 489 7.25 -21.80 13.64
N VAL A 490 6.14 -21.21 13.22
CA VAL A 490 5.08 -21.93 12.50
C VAL A 490 5.37 -21.94 11.00
N MET A 491 5.28 -23.12 10.38
CA MET A 491 5.65 -23.34 8.99
C MET A 491 4.40 -23.35 8.10
N PRO A 492 4.43 -22.73 6.90
CA PRO A 492 3.27 -22.66 6.05
C PRO A 492 3.01 -24.04 5.45
N ILE A 493 1.77 -24.51 5.54
CA ILE A 493 1.30 -25.72 4.86
C ILE A 493 0.33 -25.37 3.72
N PHE A 494 -0.24 -24.17 3.78
CA PHE A 494 -1.05 -23.57 2.73
C PHE A 494 -0.68 -22.11 2.54
N ASN A 495 -0.58 -21.67 1.29
CA ASN A 495 -0.41 -20.26 0.96
C ASN A 495 -1.37 -19.81 -0.15
N PHE A 496 -1.99 -18.65 0.06
CA PHE A 496 -2.76 -17.91 -0.93
C PHE A 496 -2.25 -16.47 -1.05
N LYS A 497 -1.76 -16.10 -2.25
CA LYS A 497 -1.36 -14.73 -2.59
C LYS A 497 -2.42 -14.00 -3.39
N GLY A 498 -2.45 -12.69 -3.20
CA GLY A 498 -3.29 -11.81 -3.98
C GLY A 498 -2.81 -11.62 -5.42
N MET A 499 -3.61 -12.02 -6.40
CA MET A 499 -3.25 -11.93 -7.83
C MET A 499 -3.96 -10.79 -8.54
N ASP A 500 -3.24 -10.05 -9.38
CA ASP A 500 -3.86 -9.06 -10.25
C ASP A 500 -4.49 -9.67 -11.51
N ASP A 501 -5.79 -9.43 -11.69
CA ASP A 501 -6.53 -9.85 -12.89
C ASP A 501 -5.94 -9.29 -14.21
N LYS A 502 -5.16 -8.21 -14.17
CA LYS A 502 -4.43 -7.69 -15.34
C LYS A 502 -3.43 -8.71 -15.90
N TRP A 503 -2.89 -9.60 -15.06
CA TRP A 503 -2.05 -10.70 -15.51
C TRP A 503 -2.85 -11.73 -16.30
N LYS A 504 -4.08 -12.08 -15.87
CA LYS A 504 -4.97 -13.02 -16.58
C LYS A 504 -5.23 -12.61 -18.04
N ARG A 505 -5.18 -11.30 -18.33
CA ARG A 505 -5.30 -10.74 -19.69
C ARG A 505 -4.00 -10.72 -20.48
N LYS A 506 -2.83 -10.58 -19.84
CA LYS A 506 -1.53 -10.56 -20.51
C LYS A 506 -0.94 -11.95 -20.75
N SER A 507 -1.28 -12.96 -19.94
CA SER A 507 -0.83 -14.34 -20.14
C SER A 507 -1.36 -14.95 -21.45
N HIS A 508 -2.53 -14.50 -21.92
CA HIS A 508 -3.08 -14.87 -23.24
C HIS A 508 -2.42 -14.13 -24.42
N GLN A 509 -1.45 -13.25 -24.17
CA GLN A 509 -0.79 -12.42 -25.19
C GLN A 509 0.74 -12.43 -25.09
N ARG A 510 1.34 -13.14 -24.14
CA ARG A 510 2.79 -13.33 -24.10
C ARG A 510 3.14 -14.53 -24.99
N PRO A 511 3.90 -14.34 -26.08
CA PRO A 511 4.40 -15.48 -26.84
C PRO A 511 5.31 -16.30 -25.93
N ASP A 512 5.12 -17.62 -25.97
CA ASP A 512 5.95 -18.61 -25.28
C ASP A 512 7.42 -18.36 -25.63
N LYS A 513 8.19 -17.82 -24.69
CA LYS A 513 9.62 -17.51 -24.93
C LYS A 513 10.39 -18.77 -25.33
N ALA A 514 10.04 -19.95 -24.79
CA ALA A 514 10.64 -21.22 -25.18
C ALA A 514 10.42 -21.54 -26.67
N ARG A 515 9.24 -21.22 -27.20
CA ARG A 515 8.86 -21.47 -28.60
C ARG A 515 9.51 -20.47 -29.56
N ASP A 516 9.64 -19.20 -29.14
CA ASP A 516 10.35 -18.17 -29.90
C ASP A 516 11.86 -18.39 -29.93
N THR A 517 12.45 -18.93 -28.87
CA THR A 517 13.90 -19.25 -28.85
C THR A 517 14.21 -20.44 -29.76
N ALA A 518 13.33 -21.45 -29.77
CA ALA A 518 13.41 -22.58 -30.71
C ALA A 518 13.18 -22.14 -32.17
N ALA A 519 12.21 -21.24 -32.42
CA ALA A 519 11.95 -20.69 -33.75
C ALA A 519 13.09 -19.81 -34.26
N LYS A 520 13.71 -18.99 -33.40
CA LYS A 520 14.88 -18.18 -33.74
C LYS A 520 16.13 -19.04 -34.01
N ALA A 521 16.33 -20.11 -33.24
CA ALA A 521 17.41 -21.06 -33.49
C ALA A 521 17.21 -21.82 -34.82
N ALA A 522 15.97 -22.17 -35.17
CA ALA A 522 15.64 -22.78 -36.47
C ALA A 522 15.84 -21.81 -37.64
N ALA A 523 15.43 -20.54 -37.48
CA ALA A 523 15.62 -19.50 -38.49
C ALA A 523 17.10 -19.16 -38.72
N ALA A 524 17.91 -19.12 -37.65
CA ALA A 524 19.36 -18.91 -37.74
C ALA A 524 20.06 -20.07 -38.47
N LYS A 525 19.62 -21.33 -38.23
CA LYS A 525 20.11 -22.50 -38.99
C LYS A 525 19.78 -22.44 -40.48
N GLN A 526 18.57 -21.97 -40.84
CA GLN A 526 18.16 -21.78 -42.24
C GLN A 526 18.90 -20.62 -42.93
N ALA A 527 19.19 -19.54 -42.21
CA ALA A 527 19.98 -18.42 -42.73
C ALA A 527 21.44 -18.84 -43.02
N ALA A 528 22.06 -19.59 -42.11
CA ALA A 528 23.43 -20.09 -42.28
C ALA A 528 23.56 -21.10 -43.45
N THR A 529 22.52 -21.90 -43.73
CA THR A 529 22.51 -22.79 -44.90
C THR A 529 22.33 -22.04 -46.21
N LYS A 530 21.61 -20.91 -46.21
CA LYS A 530 21.49 -20.03 -47.39
C LYS A 530 22.79 -19.27 -47.67
N GLU A 531 23.47 -18.74 -46.65
CA GLU A 531 24.75 -18.07 -46.84
C GLU A 531 25.85 -19.02 -47.35
N ALA A 532 25.90 -20.25 -46.84
CA ALA A 532 26.82 -21.28 -47.36
C ALA A 532 26.54 -21.66 -48.83
N ALA A 533 25.26 -21.70 -49.24
CA ALA A 533 24.88 -21.96 -50.63
C ALA A 533 25.20 -20.78 -51.57
N THR A 534 25.19 -19.55 -51.05
CA THR A 534 25.48 -18.33 -51.84
C THR A 534 26.98 -18.11 -52.00
N ALA A 535 27.78 -18.44 -50.99
CA ALA A 535 29.25 -18.39 -51.05
C ALA A 535 29.84 -19.42 -52.03
N SER A 536 29.20 -20.59 -52.19
CA SER A 536 29.62 -21.60 -53.18
C SER A 536 29.30 -21.22 -54.63
N ALA A 537 28.40 -20.26 -54.87
CA ALA A 537 28.00 -19.81 -56.21
C ALA A 537 28.87 -18.66 -56.77
N LEU A 538 29.58 -17.94 -55.91
CA LEU A 538 30.37 -16.75 -56.28
C LEU A 538 31.87 -17.02 -56.52
N ALA A 539 32.36 -18.24 -56.27
CA ALA A 539 33.76 -18.61 -56.50
C ALA A 539 34.10 -19.01 -57.95
N GLY A 540 33.15 -18.89 -58.89
CA GLY A 540 33.26 -19.44 -60.25
C GLY A 540 33.43 -18.44 -61.40
N MET A 541 33.60 -17.14 -61.17
CA MET A 541 33.58 -16.15 -62.26
C MET A 541 34.85 -15.27 -62.26
N SER A 542 35.72 -15.50 -63.26
CA SER A 542 36.95 -14.72 -63.52
C SER A 542 36.68 -13.53 -64.43
N ILE A 543 37.18 -12.33 -64.10
CA ILE A 543 37.35 -11.24 -65.08
C ILE A 543 38.60 -10.40 -64.74
N THR A 544 39.36 -10.04 -65.77
CA THR A 544 40.60 -9.24 -65.85
C THR A 544 40.39 -7.72 -65.70
N PRO A 545 41.45 -6.90 -65.48
CA PRO A 545 41.30 -5.49 -65.08
C PRO A 545 41.44 -4.48 -66.23
N GLY A 546 40.74 -3.34 -66.10
CA GLY A 546 40.89 -2.15 -66.93
C GLY A 546 40.59 -0.87 -66.13
N ALA A 547 41.47 0.12 -66.29
CA ALA A 547 41.59 1.38 -65.54
C ALA A 547 40.56 2.46 -65.91
N THR A 548 40.36 3.45 -65.01
CA THR A 548 40.70 4.91 -65.13
C THR A 548 39.84 5.78 -64.18
N GLU A 549 40.50 6.77 -63.53
CA GLU A 549 40.14 8.18 -63.21
C GLU A 549 38.65 8.53 -62.92
N GLY A 550 38.24 9.38 -61.97
CA GLY A 550 38.84 10.40 -61.10
C GLY A 550 37.70 11.36 -60.63
N GLN A 551 38.00 12.25 -59.68
CA GLN A 551 37.24 13.43 -59.20
C GLN A 551 36.29 13.31 -57.98
N ASP A 552 36.83 13.75 -56.83
CA ASP A 552 36.38 14.78 -55.88
C ASP A 552 34.88 15.11 -55.71
N THR A 553 34.40 15.08 -54.46
CA THR A 553 34.05 16.29 -53.67
C THR A 553 33.52 15.97 -52.26
N GLU A 554 34.22 16.58 -51.29
CA GLU A 554 33.79 17.26 -50.06
C GLU A 554 32.88 16.62 -48.98
N ASP A 555 33.40 16.81 -47.76
CA ASP A 555 32.89 16.55 -46.41
C ASP A 555 31.53 17.19 -46.09
N THR A 556 30.75 16.52 -45.24
CA THR A 556 30.04 17.20 -44.13
C THR A 556 29.77 16.24 -42.97
N GLU A 557 29.96 16.78 -41.77
CA GLU A 557 29.97 16.15 -40.45
C GLU A 557 28.58 15.75 -39.93
N ASP A 558 28.58 14.70 -39.12
CA ASP A 558 27.48 14.16 -38.33
C ASP A 558 27.00 15.12 -37.22
N VAL A 559 25.70 15.44 -37.23
CA VAL A 559 24.98 15.95 -36.05
C VAL A 559 23.90 14.95 -35.66
N VAL A 560 24.14 14.27 -34.54
CA VAL A 560 23.18 13.39 -33.86
C VAL A 560 22.05 14.20 -33.23
N GLN A 561 20.81 14.02 -33.71
CA GLN A 561 19.60 14.48 -33.03
C GLN A 561 19.02 13.40 -32.09
N PRO A 562 18.53 13.76 -30.88
CA PRO A 562 17.78 12.84 -30.04
C PRO A 562 16.30 12.71 -30.47
N MET A 563 15.81 11.47 -30.39
CA MET A 563 14.45 11.03 -30.72
C MET A 563 13.34 11.81 -30.01
N ARG A 564 12.42 12.37 -30.79
CA ARG A 564 11.09 12.82 -30.34
C ARG A 564 10.16 11.61 -30.15
N ILE A 565 9.55 11.52 -28.97
CA ILE A 565 8.41 10.63 -28.69
C ILE A 565 7.17 11.25 -29.34
N GLN A 566 6.57 10.51 -30.28
CA GLN A 566 5.34 10.89 -30.98
C GLN A 566 4.13 10.52 -30.11
N GLU A 567 3.42 11.52 -29.59
CA GLU A 567 2.15 11.31 -28.89
C GLU A 567 1.03 10.95 -29.88
N ASN A 568 0.40 9.80 -29.64
CA ASN A 568 -0.80 9.33 -30.34
C ASN A 568 -2.00 10.24 -30.01
N ARG A 569 -2.29 11.18 -30.91
CA ARG A 569 -3.42 12.10 -30.83
C ARG A 569 -4.57 11.68 -31.75
N GLU A 570 -4.98 10.41 -31.71
CA GLU A 570 -6.20 9.94 -32.38
C GLU A 570 -6.94 8.96 -31.48
N THR A 571 -8.00 9.44 -30.82
CA THR A 571 -9.15 8.62 -30.33
C THR A 571 -10.24 9.44 -29.61
N ARG A 572 -10.14 10.78 -29.51
CA ARG A 572 -11.17 11.61 -28.86
C ARG A 572 -12.18 12.32 -29.77
N GLN A 573 -12.11 12.16 -31.09
CA GLN A 573 -13.09 12.76 -32.02
C GLN A 573 -14.29 11.85 -32.36
N GLY A 574 -14.23 10.54 -32.09
CA GLY A 574 -15.27 9.57 -32.53
C GLY A 574 -16.45 9.33 -31.56
N ALA A 575 -16.42 9.87 -30.34
CA ALA A 575 -17.42 9.58 -29.31
C ALA A 575 -18.47 10.69 -29.09
N ARG A 576 -18.34 11.85 -29.77
CA ARG A 576 -19.31 12.96 -29.66
C ARG A 576 -20.43 12.94 -30.70
N ASP A 577 -20.30 12.16 -31.78
CA ASP A 577 -21.31 12.13 -32.86
C ASP A 577 -22.35 11.00 -32.79
N ARG A 578 -22.25 10.08 -31.83
CA ARG A 578 -23.28 9.03 -31.62
C ARG A 578 -24.41 9.42 -30.66
N LYS A 579 -24.31 10.52 -29.91
CA LYS A 579 -25.38 11.00 -29.00
C LYS A 579 -26.35 12.02 -29.62
N ARG A 580 -26.17 12.41 -30.89
CA ARG A 580 -27.05 13.38 -31.58
C ARG A 580 -28.09 12.76 -32.52
N ARG A 581 -28.17 11.43 -32.65
CA ARG A 581 -29.12 10.76 -33.57
C ARG A 581 -30.34 10.09 -32.92
N ASP A 582 -30.41 9.90 -31.60
CA ASP A 582 -31.56 9.23 -30.94
C ASP A 582 -32.57 10.18 -30.27
N GLY A 583 -32.42 11.50 -30.40
CA GLY A 583 -33.33 12.49 -29.79
C GLY A 583 -34.52 12.93 -30.66
N LYS A 584 -34.74 12.32 -31.83
CA LYS A 584 -35.67 12.85 -32.85
C LYS A 584 -36.69 11.82 -33.36
N ARG A 585 -37.33 11.07 -32.47
CA ARG A 585 -38.58 10.36 -32.78
C ARG A 585 -39.39 10.10 -31.50
N ARG A 586 -40.17 11.10 -31.08
CA ARG A 586 -41.46 10.98 -30.38
C ARG A 586 -41.97 12.38 -29.98
N ARG A 587 -42.64 13.03 -30.94
CA ARG A 587 -43.61 14.10 -30.69
C ARG A 587 -44.82 13.83 -31.60
N ARG A 588 -45.95 13.53 -30.97
CA ARG A 588 -47.37 13.59 -31.40
C ARG A 588 -48.14 12.75 -30.36
N GLY A 589 -49.08 13.24 -29.56
CA GLY A 589 -49.69 14.55 -29.41
C GLY A 589 -50.71 14.50 -28.25
N ARG A 590 -51.49 15.58 -28.12
CA ARG A 590 -52.56 15.88 -27.12
C ARG A 590 -52.00 16.26 -25.75
N GLY A 591 -52.48 17.30 -25.07
CA GLY A 591 -53.60 18.22 -25.28
C GLY A 591 -53.59 19.15 -24.06
N GLY A 592 -53.87 20.43 -24.26
CA GLY A 592 -53.54 21.49 -23.30
C GLY A 592 -54.38 21.56 -22.03
N ALA A 593 -53.89 22.35 -21.07
CA ALA A 593 -54.63 23.39 -20.36
C ALA A 593 -53.64 24.19 -19.47
N LYS A 594 -53.52 25.49 -19.74
CA LYS A 594 -53.24 26.53 -18.71
C LYS A 594 -54.57 26.77 -17.97
N PRO A 595 -54.63 27.31 -16.72
CA PRO A 595 -53.94 28.57 -16.37
C PRO A 595 -53.55 28.79 -14.89
N THR A 596 -52.92 29.96 -14.64
CA THR A 596 -52.97 30.83 -13.41
C THR A 596 -52.64 30.19 -12.05
N GLY A 597 -51.72 30.68 -11.22
CA GLY A 597 -51.44 32.05 -10.79
C GLY A 597 -51.45 32.09 -9.25
N LYS A 598 -50.63 32.96 -8.65
CA LYS A 598 -50.47 33.29 -7.21
C LYS A 598 -49.76 32.23 -6.34
N ASP A 599 -48.64 32.55 -5.69
CA ASP A 599 -48.36 33.45 -4.55
C ASP A 599 -48.45 32.72 -3.20
N THR A 600 -47.64 33.16 -2.23
CA THR A 600 -47.58 32.81 -0.79
C THR A 600 -46.71 31.63 -0.30
N SER A 601 -45.54 32.00 0.24
CA SER A 601 -45.03 31.80 1.62
C SER A 601 -45.38 30.55 2.46
N LEU A 602 -44.35 30.14 3.23
CA LEU A 602 -44.33 29.47 4.54
C LEU A 602 -44.66 27.97 4.61
N THR A 603 -43.65 27.13 4.75
CA THR A 603 -43.23 26.52 6.04
C THR A 603 -41.92 25.75 5.87
#